data_AF-A0A165DVJ7-F1
#
_entry.id   AF-A0A165DVJ7-F1
#
_cell.length_a   1.000
_cell.length_b   1.000
_cell.length_c   1.000
_cell.angle_alpha   90.00
_cell.angle_beta   90.00
_cell.angle_gamma   90.00
#
_symmetry.space_group_name_H-M   'P 1'
#
loop_
_entity.id
_entity.type
_entity.pdbx_description
1 polymer ?
#
loop_
_entity_poly.entity_id
_entity_poly.type
_entity_poly.pdbx_seq_one_letter_code
_entity_poly.pdbx_strand_id
1 'polypeptide(L)'
;MSTPVYIIARTAHTVADAEGSTVQLLLRTFSPTDAPTFRAYRADADTARYQSWDPAYYASSTTGPRSAAKFCHQQHMFGASVFRNTDYTALRGRWLQLAIDDDGHVGDVAVLVSPDGRQASVGATLAPGKTGRGYARAAVRMALDWLFAAVPVADARAHPTPNPNATEEEKEQAAVDALDGVYVPGVAVHRAHALVDSRNTASGNLFAKLGFRKEGTNVQASYYKGEWCDDDVYAILRTEWLEKKYPAVAQ
;
A
#
# COMPACT_ATOMS: atom_id res chain seq x y z
N MET A 1 24.98 -5.55 7.75
CA MET A 1 24.22 -6.06 6.59
C MET A 1 23.01 -5.15 6.41
N SER A 2 22.79 -4.64 5.20
CA SER A 2 21.59 -3.84 4.90
C SER A 2 20.35 -4.72 5.07
N THR A 3 19.24 -4.15 5.55
CA THR A 3 17.97 -4.90 5.59
C THR A 3 17.38 -4.87 4.18
N PRO A 4 16.98 -6.03 3.61
CA PRO A 4 16.50 -6.06 2.24
C PRO A 4 15.12 -5.40 2.10
N VAL A 5 14.86 -4.87 0.91
CA VAL A 5 13.54 -4.46 0.46
C VAL A 5 12.78 -5.71 -0.01
N TYR A 6 11.57 -5.92 0.48
CA TYR A 6 10.71 -7.02 0.05
C TYR A 6 9.70 -6.50 -0.95
N ILE A 7 9.55 -7.20 -2.07
CA ILE A 7 8.50 -6.93 -3.04
C ILE A 7 7.31 -7.84 -2.70
N ILE A 8 6.14 -7.23 -2.47
CA ILE A 8 4.91 -7.92 -2.06
C ILE A 8 4.15 -8.39 -3.29
N ALA A 9 4.12 -7.55 -4.33
CA ALA A 9 3.44 -7.83 -5.58
C ALA A 9 4.06 -7.01 -6.71
N ARG A 10 3.90 -7.51 -7.94
CA ARG A 10 4.26 -6.81 -9.17
C ARG A 10 3.16 -6.95 -10.22
N THR A 11 2.99 -5.94 -11.07
CA THR A 11 2.04 -6.01 -12.18
C THR A 11 2.47 -5.10 -13.33
N ALA A 12 2.22 -5.52 -14.57
CA ALA A 12 2.25 -4.60 -15.69
C ALA A 12 1.11 -3.59 -15.54
N HIS A 13 1.42 -2.30 -15.60
CA HIS A 13 0.46 -1.21 -15.46
C HIS A 13 0.58 -0.27 -16.65
N THR A 14 -0.54 -0.02 -17.34
CA THR A 14 -0.60 1.01 -18.37
C THR A 14 -0.90 2.36 -17.71
N VAL A 15 0.08 3.25 -17.74
CA VAL A 15 -0.01 4.61 -17.23
C VAL A 15 -1.03 5.37 -18.08
N ALA A 16 -2.00 6.01 -17.43
CA ALA A 16 -2.96 6.87 -18.11
C ALA A 16 -2.33 8.25 -18.37
N ASP A 17 -1.33 8.27 -19.25
CA ASP A 17 -0.71 9.47 -19.85
C ASP A 17 -1.02 9.53 -21.36
N ALA A 18 -0.48 10.54 -22.06
CA ALA A 18 -0.75 10.72 -23.48
C ALA A 18 -0.14 9.60 -24.34
N GLU A 19 0.94 9.02 -23.85
CA GLU A 19 1.73 7.98 -24.51
C GLU A 19 1.18 6.57 -24.24
N GLY A 20 0.40 6.37 -23.17
CA GLY A 20 -0.13 5.07 -22.76
C GLY A 20 0.97 4.10 -22.36
N SER A 21 2.03 4.62 -21.72
CA SER A 21 3.23 3.84 -21.41
C SER A 21 2.91 2.64 -20.50
N THR A 22 3.51 1.48 -20.78
CA THR A 22 3.38 0.31 -19.89
C THR A 22 4.61 0.20 -19.02
N VAL A 23 4.40 0.19 -17.71
CA VAL A 23 5.44 0.12 -16.69
C VAL A 23 5.30 -1.14 -15.85
N GLN A 24 6.40 -1.55 -15.22
CA GLN A 24 6.40 -2.63 -14.24
C GLN A 24 6.19 -2.04 -12.85
N LEU A 25 4.94 -1.99 -12.40
CA LEU A 25 4.60 -1.43 -11.09
C LEU A 25 4.88 -2.44 -9.98
N LEU A 26 5.58 -2.00 -8.94
CA LEU A 26 5.87 -2.80 -7.75
C LEU A 26 5.14 -2.25 -6.52
N LEU A 27 4.68 -3.16 -5.67
CA LEU A 27 4.29 -2.85 -4.30
C LEU A 27 5.34 -3.49 -3.39
N ARG A 28 6.08 -2.67 -2.65
CA ARG A 28 7.25 -3.10 -1.88
C ARG A 28 7.27 -2.51 -0.47
N THR A 29 8.09 -3.06 0.41
CA THR A 29 8.41 -2.38 1.67
C THR A 29 9.09 -1.05 1.37
N PHE A 30 8.92 -0.08 2.26
CA PHE A 30 9.71 1.15 2.22
C PHE A 30 11.22 0.85 2.26
N SER A 31 12.00 1.77 1.71
CA SER A 31 13.45 1.86 1.79
C SER A 31 13.84 3.21 2.42
N PRO A 32 14.99 3.32 3.11
CA PRO A 32 15.52 4.62 3.53
C PRO A 32 15.66 5.64 2.39
N THR A 33 15.89 5.18 1.15
CA THR A 33 16.01 6.03 -0.04
C THR A 33 14.70 6.69 -0.46
N ASP A 34 13.55 6.22 0.04
CA ASP A 34 12.23 6.77 -0.27
C ASP A 34 11.96 8.10 0.45
N ALA A 35 12.75 8.42 1.49
CA ALA A 35 12.50 9.54 2.40
C ALA A 35 12.39 10.92 1.73
N PRO A 36 13.20 11.27 0.70
CA PRO A 36 13.05 12.55 0.01
C PRO A 36 11.70 12.68 -0.70
N THR A 37 11.29 11.66 -1.47
CA THR A 37 10.00 11.66 -2.18
C THR A 37 8.84 11.62 -1.19
N PHE A 38 8.93 10.77 -0.16
CA PHE A 38 7.96 10.68 0.93
C PHE A 38 7.71 12.04 1.60
N ARG A 39 8.81 12.74 1.94
CA ARG A 39 8.73 14.08 2.51
C ARG A 39 8.04 15.04 1.55
N ALA A 40 8.42 15.02 0.27
CA ALA A 40 7.94 15.98 -0.72
C ALA A 40 6.41 15.95 -0.82
N TYR A 41 5.80 14.77 -0.94
CA TYR A 41 4.34 14.70 -1.04
C TYR A 41 3.62 14.85 0.29
N ARG A 42 4.25 14.53 1.44
CA ARG A 42 3.65 14.85 2.75
C ARG A 42 3.70 16.34 3.07
N ALA A 43 4.67 17.08 2.52
CA ALA A 43 4.77 18.53 2.63
C ALA A 43 3.87 19.28 1.66
N ASP A 44 3.33 18.60 0.64
CA ASP A 44 2.43 19.18 -0.35
C ASP A 44 1.02 19.36 0.23
N ALA A 45 0.50 20.60 0.18
CA ALA A 45 -0.78 20.95 0.80
C ALA A 45 -1.97 20.28 0.09
N ASP A 46 -1.90 20.12 -1.23
CA ASP A 46 -2.96 19.48 -2.02
C ASP A 46 -3.04 17.98 -1.74
N THR A 47 -1.89 17.30 -1.70
CA THR A 47 -1.78 15.89 -1.32
C THR A 47 -2.25 15.67 0.11
N ALA A 48 -1.84 16.55 1.03
CA ALA A 48 -2.20 16.46 2.44
C ALA A 48 -3.65 16.89 2.73
N ARG A 49 -4.39 17.47 1.77
CA ARG A 49 -5.70 18.13 2.00
C ARG A 49 -6.66 17.29 2.85
N TYR A 50 -6.85 16.02 2.51
CA TYR A 50 -7.75 15.08 3.18
C TYR A 50 -7.05 14.10 4.12
N GLN A 51 -5.87 14.48 4.60
CA GLN A 51 -5.00 13.64 5.42
C GLN A 51 -4.89 14.21 6.82
N SER A 52 -4.74 13.34 7.82
CA SER A 52 -4.66 13.77 9.22
C SER A 52 -3.34 14.44 9.59
N TRP A 53 -2.29 14.30 8.77
CA TRP A 53 -1.00 14.95 9.03
C TRP A 53 -1.00 16.42 8.57
N ASP A 54 -0.18 17.20 9.24
CA ASP A 54 0.08 18.60 8.90
C ASP A 54 1.20 18.71 7.85
N PRO A 55 0.95 19.28 6.65
CA PRO A 55 2.00 19.48 5.66
C PRO A 55 3.11 20.44 6.13
N ALA A 56 2.81 21.40 7.00
CA ALA A 56 3.81 22.35 7.51
C ALA A 56 4.90 21.63 8.35
N TYR A 57 4.52 20.56 9.05
CA TYR A 57 5.45 19.70 9.78
C TYR A 57 6.51 19.06 8.87
N TYR A 58 6.10 18.57 7.69
CA TYR A 58 7.01 17.96 6.70
C TYR A 58 7.74 19.00 5.85
N ALA A 59 7.13 20.16 5.62
CA ALA A 59 7.74 21.29 4.92
C ALA A 59 8.92 21.88 5.70
N SER A 60 8.88 21.85 7.04
CA SER A 60 9.98 22.31 7.91
C SER A 60 11.34 21.78 7.45
N SER A 61 12.32 22.68 7.30
CA SER A 61 13.69 22.34 6.89
C SER A 61 14.45 21.53 7.95
N THR A 62 14.05 21.63 9.22
CA THR A 62 14.71 20.94 10.34
C THR A 62 14.01 19.63 10.68
N THR A 63 12.69 19.68 10.87
CA THR A 63 11.92 18.52 11.36
C THR A 63 11.55 17.58 10.22
N GLY A 64 11.17 18.12 9.05
CA GLY A 64 10.68 17.34 7.92
C GLY A 64 11.62 16.22 7.46
N PRO A 65 12.89 16.51 7.13
CA PRO A 65 13.84 15.49 6.68
C PRO A 65 14.07 14.38 7.71
N ARG A 66 14.20 14.74 9.00
CA ARG A 66 14.43 13.78 10.08
C ARG A 66 13.21 12.88 10.29
N SER A 67 12.01 13.45 10.27
CA SER A 67 10.77 12.71 10.46
C SER A 67 10.45 11.78 9.29
N ALA A 68 10.71 12.22 8.05
CA ALA A 68 10.58 11.37 6.87
C ALA A 68 11.57 10.21 6.91
N ALA A 69 12.85 10.47 7.17
CA ALA A 69 13.87 9.41 7.29
C ALA A 69 13.52 8.41 8.39
N LYS A 70 13.09 8.90 9.57
CA LYS A 70 12.63 8.06 10.67
C LYS A 70 11.43 7.21 10.28
N PHE A 71 10.42 7.79 9.63
CA PHE A 71 9.23 7.06 9.20
C PHE A 71 9.57 5.97 8.19
N CYS A 72 10.31 6.31 7.12
CA CYS A 72 10.71 5.34 6.10
C CYS A 72 11.56 4.22 6.72
N HIS A 73 12.48 4.53 7.62
CA HIS A 73 13.25 3.51 8.34
C HIS A 73 12.36 2.62 9.21
N GLN A 74 11.41 3.19 9.96
CA GLN A 74 10.49 2.41 10.80
C GLN A 74 9.60 1.48 9.96
N GLN A 75 9.05 1.96 8.85
CA GLN A 75 8.23 1.15 7.94
C GLN A 75 9.06 0.10 7.21
N HIS A 76 10.29 0.43 6.82
CA HIS A 76 11.25 -0.52 6.23
C HIS A 76 11.54 -1.67 7.20
N MET A 77 11.95 -1.37 8.43
CA MET A 77 12.28 -2.39 9.43
C MET A 77 11.06 -3.21 9.84
N PHE A 78 9.90 -2.57 9.98
CA PHE A 78 8.66 -3.26 10.34
C PHE A 78 8.19 -4.17 9.21
N GLY A 79 8.11 -3.66 7.97
CA GLY A 79 7.76 -4.45 6.80
C GLY A 79 8.72 -5.63 6.60
N ALA A 80 10.03 -5.38 6.67
CA ALA A 80 11.04 -6.44 6.57
C ALA A 80 10.84 -7.53 7.64
N SER A 81 10.51 -7.15 8.88
CA SER A 81 10.20 -8.12 9.94
C SER A 81 8.95 -8.95 9.64
N VAL A 82 7.91 -8.34 9.07
CA VAL A 82 6.66 -9.03 8.71
C VAL A 82 6.92 -10.03 7.59
N PHE A 83 7.52 -9.58 6.48
CA PHE A 83 7.65 -10.40 5.28
C PHE A 83 8.77 -11.44 5.37
N ARG A 84 9.86 -11.16 6.10
CA ARG A 84 10.91 -12.16 6.34
C ARG A 84 10.36 -13.41 7.03
N ASN A 85 9.47 -13.21 7.99
CA ASN A 85 8.95 -14.29 8.84
C ASN A 85 7.57 -14.78 8.39
N THR A 86 6.95 -14.12 7.42
CA THR A 86 5.52 -14.30 7.08
C THR A 86 4.62 -14.19 8.33
N ASP A 87 5.00 -13.34 9.29
CA ASP A 87 4.27 -13.14 10.53
C ASP A 87 3.27 -11.99 10.40
N TYR A 88 2.10 -12.29 9.85
CA TYR A 88 1.03 -11.32 9.72
C TYR A 88 0.31 -11.02 11.04
N THR A 89 0.59 -11.74 12.12
CA THR A 89 0.04 -11.37 13.42
C THR A 89 0.63 -10.05 13.91
N ALA A 90 1.87 -9.73 13.51
CA ALA A 90 2.52 -8.46 13.80
C ALA A 90 1.84 -7.23 13.15
N LEU A 91 1.00 -7.43 12.13
CA LEU A 91 0.21 -6.38 11.47
C LEU A 91 -1.05 -5.97 12.25
N ARG A 92 -1.51 -6.82 13.17
CA ARG A 92 -2.79 -6.62 13.86
C ARG A 92 -2.77 -5.36 14.71
N GLY A 93 -3.70 -4.46 14.44
CA GLY A 93 -3.84 -3.15 15.10
C GLY A 93 -2.77 -2.13 14.71
N ARG A 94 -1.98 -2.38 13.66
CA ARG A 94 -0.85 -1.52 13.27
C ARG A 94 -0.89 -1.16 11.80
N TRP A 95 -0.57 0.10 11.50
CA TRP A 95 -0.36 0.54 10.13
C TRP A 95 0.97 0.03 9.59
N LEU A 96 0.90 -0.65 8.46
CA LEU A 96 2.02 -0.89 7.56
C LEU A 96 1.86 0.01 6.35
N GLN A 97 2.91 0.75 6.01
CA GLN A 97 3.00 1.49 4.76
C GLN A 97 3.82 0.69 3.75
N LEU A 98 3.26 0.50 2.55
CA LEU A 98 3.93 -0.13 1.41
C LEU A 98 4.21 0.92 0.35
N ALA A 99 5.44 0.99 -0.14
CA ALA A 99 5.81 1.89 -1.22
C ALA A 99 5.30 1.36 -2.56
N ILE A 100 4.77 2.28 -3.36
CA ILE A 100 4.43 2.09 -4.77
C ILE A 100 5.67 2.53 -5.55
N ASP A 101 6.18 1.64 -6.39
CA ASP A 101 7.40 1.88 -7.15
C ASP A 101 7.18 1.68 -8.65
N ASP A 102 7.61 2.68 -9.40
CA ASP A 102 7.67 2.72 -10.87
C ASP A 102 9.00 3.36 -11.26
N ASP A 103 10.05 2.54 -11.26
CA ASP A 103 11.46 2.96 -11.39
C ASP A 103 11.83 4.06 -10.37
N GLY A 104 11.30 3.90 -9.16
CA GLY A 104 11.37 4.88 -8.09
C GLY A 104 10.04 5.07 -7.35
N HIS A 105 10.13 5.58 -6.12
CA HIS A 105 8.97 5.78 -5.25
C HIS A 105 7.99 6.81 -5.82
N VAL A 106 6.73 6.42 -6.01
CA VAL A 106 5.67 7.29 -6.56
C VAL A 106 4.51 7.57 -5.58
N GLY A 107 4.55 6.96 -4.40
CA GLY A 107 3.50 7.05 -3.39
C GLY A 107 3.43 5.78 -2.56
N ASP A 108 2.36 5.63 -1.79
CA ASP A 108 2.23 4.54 -0.85
C ASP A 108 0.80 3.99 -0.75
N VAL A 109 0.70 2.74 -0.27
CA VAL A 109 -0.53 2.12 0.20
C VAL A 109 -0.40 1.90 1.71
N ALA A 110 -1.36 2.43 2.46
CA ALA A 110 -1.52 2.18 3.87
C ALA A 110 -2.41 0.95 4.08
N VAL A 111 -1.98 0.02 4.93
CA VAL A 111 -2.74 -1.17 5.32
C VAL A 111 -2.74 -1.30 6.84
N LEU A 112 -3.92 -1.50 7.42
CA LEU A 112 -4.07 -1.85 8.83
C LEU A 112 -4.95 -3.07 8.94
N VAL A 113 -4.42 -4.14 9.52
CA VAL A 113 -5.21 -5.35 9.83
C VAL A 113 -5.85 -5.15 11.20
N SER A 114 -7.13 -5.46 11.36
CA SER A 114 -7.83 -5.34 12.65
C SER A 114 -7.18 -6.22 13.73
N PRO A 115 -7.34 -5.90 15.04
CA PRO A 115 -6.76 -6.69 16.12
C PRO A 115 -7.14 -8.18 16.11
N ASP A 116 -8.35 -8.52 15.66
CA ASP A 116 -8.82 -9.89 15.51
C ASP A 116 -8.32 -10.60 14.23
N GLY A 117 -7.62 -9.88 13.34
CA GLY A 117 -7.11 -10.39 12.07
C GLY A 117 -8.18 -10.62 10.99
N ARG A 118 -9.43 -10.20 11.21
CA ARG A 118 -10.54 -10.52 10.29
C ARG A 118 -10.82 -9.46 9.25
N GLN A 119 -10.40 -8.22 9.48
CA GLN A 119 -10.65 -7.11 8.59
C GLN A 119 -9.36 -6.34 8.30
N ALA A 120 -9.35 -5.56 7.22
CA ALA A 120 -8.30 -4.61 6.94
C ALA A 120 -8.85 -3.25 6.52
N SER A 121 -8.23 -2.16 6.98
CA SER A 121 -8.38 -0.83 6.40
C SER A 121 -7.31 -0.63 5.34
N VAL A 122 -7.68 -0.03 4.21
CA VAL A 122 -6.75 0.28 3.11
C VAL A 122 -6.90 1.74 2.67
N GLY A 123 -5.80 2.36 2.27
CA GLY A 123 -5.78 3.70 1.71
C GLY A 123 -4.54 3.90 0.84
N ALA A 124 -4.52 4.93 0.00
CA ALA A 124 -3.34 5.24 -0.82
C ALA A 124 -3.10 6.74 -0.89
N THR A 125 -1.82 7.11 -0.95
CA THR A 125 -1.36 8.48 -1.16
C THR A 125 -0.38 8.48 -2.32
N LEU A 126 -0.52 9.40 -3.28
CA LEU A 126 0.39 9.50 -4.41
C LEU A 126 1.17 10.80 -4.34
N ALA A 127 2.40 10.77 -4.87
CA ALA A 127 3.17 11.99 -5.07
C ALA A 127 2.49 12.94 -6.08
N PRO A 128 2.71 14.26 -5.97
CA PRO A 128 2.26 15.22 -6.97
C PRO A 128 2.64 14.80 -8.39
N GLY A 129 1.72 15.00 -9.34
CA GLY A 129 1.93 14.61 -10.75
C GLY A 129 1.75 13.11 -11.05
N LYS A 130 1.65 12.25 -10.03
CA LYS A 130 1.34 10.81 -10.20
C LYS A 130 -0.16 10.51 -10.08
N THR A 131 -0.97 11.43 -9.58
CA THR A 131 -2.43 11.33 -9.55
C THR A 131 -3.04 11.30 -10.95
N GLY A 132 -4.19 10.65 -11.12
CA GLY A 132 -4.89 10.56 -12.42
C GLY A 132 -4.31 9.54 -13.40
N ARG A 133 -3.12 8.97 -13.11
CA ARG A 133 -2.40 8.03 -13.99
C ARG A 133 -2.69 6.54 -13.72
N GLY A 134 -3.60 6.25 -12.79
CA GLY A 134 -4.01 4.88 -12.45
C GLY A 134 -3.17 4.16 -11.38
N TYR A 135 -2.06 4.73 -10.91
CA TYR A 135 -1.18 4.10 -9.90
C TYR A 135 -1.91 3.68 -8.62
N ALA A 136 -2.71 4.56 -8.01
CA ALA A 136 -3.44 4.24 -6.78
C ALA A 136 -4.38 3.05 -6.98
N ARG A 137 -5.06 2.97 -8.13
CA ARG A 137 -5.95 1.83 -8.45
C ARG A 137 -5.17 0.54 -8.59
N ALA A 138 -4.06 0.57 -9.31
CA ALA A 138 -3.21 -0.60 -9.49
C ALA A 138 -2.63 -1.08 -8.15
N ALA A 139 -2.09 -0.17 -7.35
CA ALA A 139 -1.46 -0.48 -6.08
C ALA A 139 -2.47 -0.98 -5.02
N VAL A 140 -3.63 -0.34 -4.88
CA VAL A 140 -4.67 -0.82 -3.95
C VAL A 140 -5.21 -2.18 -4.40
N ARG A 141 -5.37 -2.43 -5.70
CA ARG A 141 -5.71 -3.76 -6.22
C ARG A 141 -4.67 -4.81 -5.81
N MET A 142 -3.38 -4.52 -5.95
CA MET A 142 -2.30 -5.41 -5.52
C MET A 142 -2.35 -5.68 -4.01
N ALA A 143 -2.61 -4.66 -3.20
CA ALA A 143 -2.77 -4.82 -1.76
C ALA A 143 -4.00 -5.68 -1.40
N LEU A 144 -5.12 -5.52 -2.11
CA LEU A 144 -6.32 -6.35 -1.91
C LEU A 144 -6.07 -7.81 -2.29
N ASP A 145 -5.36 -8.05 -3.39
CA ASP A 145 -4.96 -9.40 -3.77
C ASP A 145 -4.13 -10.06 -2.67
N TRP A 146 -3.17 -9.35 -2.07
CA TRP A 146 -2.40 -9.84 -0.94
C TRP A 146 -3.24 -10.04 0.34
N LEU A 147 -4.11 -9.10 0.68
CA LEU A 147 -4.96 -9.18 1.88
C LEU A 147 -5.96 -10.35 1.80
N PHE A 148 -6.53 -10.59 0.62
CA PHE A 148 -7.56 -11.62 0.40
C PHE A 148 -7.01 -12.97 -0.05
N ALA A 149 -5.77 -13.05 -0.52
CA ALA A 149 -5.14 -14.33 -0.82
C ALA A 149 -5.18 -15.22 0.43
N ALA A 150 -5.74 -16.42 0.27
CA ALA A 150 -5.66 -17.46 1.29
C ALA A 150 -4.53 -18.39 0.88
N VAL A 151 -3.52 -18.55 1.73
CA VAL A 151 -2.59 -19.67 1.60
C VAL A 151 -2.56 -20.40 2.94
N PRO A 152 -3.02 -21.66 2.99
CA PRO A 152 -2.68 -22.56 4.08
C PRO A 152 -1.15 -22.69 4.16
N VAL A 153 -0.60 -22.61 5.37
CA VAL A 153 0.84 -22.54 5.71
C VAL A 153 1.72 -23.69 5.16
N ALA A 154 1.18 -24.63 4.39
CA ALA A 154 1.92 -25.81 3.90
C ALA A 154 2.96 -25.51 2.79
N ASP A 155 2.74 -24.51 1.92
CA ASP A 155 3.58 -24.32 0.71
C ASP A 155 4.50 -23.08 0.73
N ALA A 156 4.55 -22.32 1.83
CA ALA A 156 5.43 -21.14 1.96
C ALA A 156 6.93 -21.47 2.13
N ARG A 157 7.34 -22.74 1.99
CA ARG A 157 8.72 -23.21 2.26
C ARG A 157 9.65 -23.23 1.06
N ALA A 158 9.25 -22.69 -0.08
CA ALA A 158 10.13 -22.54 -1.24
C ALA A 158 10.33 -21.05 -1.59
N HIS A 159 10.78 -20.26 -0.61
CA HIS A 159 11.42 -18.98 -0.94
C HIS A 159 12.86 -19.31 -1.38
N PRO A 160 13.29 -19.01 -2.61
CA PRO A 160 14.70 -19.09 -2.94
C PRO A 160 15.42 -18.09 -2.03
N THR A 161 16.23 -18.59 -1.11
CA THR A 161 17.14 -17.73 -0.35
C THR A 161 18.14 -17.16 -1.33
N PRO A 162 18.27 -15.83 -1.46
CA PRO A 162 19.28 -15.22 -2.31
C PRO A 162 20.66 -15.77 -1.95
N ASN A 163 21.52 -15.97 -2.95
CA ASN A 163 22.91 -16.38 -2.71
C ASN A 163 23.52 -15.45 -1.64
N PRO A 164 24.00 -15.97 -0.49
CA PRO A 164 24.51 -15.13 0.59
C PRO A 164 25.70 -14.25 0.16
N ASN A 165 26.40 -14.64 -0.91
CA ASN A 165 27.55 -13.94 -1.46
C ASN A 165 27.23 -13.01 -2.64
N ALA A 166 25.97 -12.90 -3.06
CA ALA A 166 25.58 -11.94 -4.09
C ALA A 166 25.73 -10.49 -3.58
N THR A 167 26.09 -9.58 -4.46
CA THR A 167 26.04 -8.14 -4.19
C THR A 167 24.60 -7.72 -3.87
N GLU A 168 24.40 -6.58 -3.19
CA GLU A 168 23.04 -6.13 -2.84
C GLU A 168 22.19 -5.86 -4.10
N GLU A 169 22.81 -5.37 -5.17
CA GLU A 169 22.18 -5.12 -6.48
C GLU A 169 21.80 -6.44 -7.19
N GLU A 170 22.63 -7.49 -7.09
CA GLU A 170 22.30 -8.83 -7.60
C GLU A 170 21.24 -9.55 -6.75
N LYS A 171 21.20 -9.29 -5.42
CA LYS A 171 20.13 -9.81 -4.55
C LYS A 171 18.81 -9.13 -4.83
N GLU A 172 18.85 -7.82 -5.09
CA GLU A 172 17.71 -7.01 -5.52
C GLU A 172 17.22 -7.48 -6.89
N GLN A 173 18.12 -7.66 -7.87
CA GLN A 173 17.78 -8.16 -9.20
C GLN A 173 17.28 -9.61 -9.19
N ALA A 174 17.89 -10.52 -8.41
CA ALA A 174 17.39 -11.90 -8.28
C ALA A 174 16.05 -11.97 -7.53
N ALA A 175 15.82 -11.09 -6.56
CA ALA A 175 14.51 -10.92 -5.95
C ALA A 175 13.50 -10.38 -6.98
N VAL A 176 13.89 -9.42 -7.82
CA VAL A 176 13.08 -8.90 -8.92
C VAL A 176 12.74 -10.00 -9.94
N ASP A 177 13.72 -10.78 -10.37
CA ASP A 177 13.59 -11.82 -11.40
C ASP A 177 12.76 -13.03 -10.92
N ALA A 178 12.85 -13.37 -9.64
CA ALA A 178 12.06 -14.45 -9.04
C ALA A 178 10.55 -14.15 -8.93
N LEU A 179 10.12 -12.90 -9.15
CA LEU A 179 8.74 -12.46 -8.88
C LEU A 179 7.72 -12.68 -10.01
N ASP A 180 7.99 -13.51 -11.01
CA ASP A 180 6.96 -13.86 -12.02
C ASP A 180 5.77 -14.56 -11.34
N GLY A 181 4.78 -13.76 -10.94
CA GLY A 181 3.58 -14.21 -10.25
C GLY A 181 3.73 -14.49 -8.74
N VAL A 182 4.80 -14.06 -8.07
CA VAL A 182 4.98 -14.33 -6.63
C VAL A 182 4.14 -13.36 -5.79
N TYR A 183 3.16 -13.92 -5.10
CA TYR A 183 2.55 -13.31 -3.92
C TYR A 183 3.25 -13.89 -2.69
N VAL A 184 3.68 -13.04 -1.75
CA VAL A 184 3.92 -13.51 -0.38
C VAL A 184 2.58 -14.07 0.14
N PRO A 185 2.54 -15.21 0.89
CA PRO A 185 1.29 -15.77 1.39
C PRO A 185 0.35 -14.69 1.92
N GLY A 186 -0.93 -14.70 1.57
CA GLY A 186 -1.82 -13.58 1.94
C GLY A 186 -2.26 -13.60 3.42
N VAL A 187 -2.85 -12.49 3.89
CA VAL A 187 -3.35 -12.36 5.27
C VAL A 187 -4.67 -13.12 5.48
N ALA A 188 -5.42 -13.35 4.40
CA ALA A 188 -6.73 -13.99 4.38
C ALA A 188 -7.81 -13.28 5.24
N VAL A 189 -7.84 -11.95 5.22
CA VAL A 189 -8.91 -11.20 5.89
C VAL A 189 -10.27 -11.47 5.24
N HIS A 190 -11.35 -11.41 6.02
CA HIS A 190 -12.71 -11.57 5.51
C HIS A 190 -13.20 -10.33 4.75
N ARG A 191 -12.73 -9.15 5.15
CA ARG A 191 -13.27 -7.86 4.67
C ARG A 191 -12.20 -6.79 4.59
N ALA A 192 -12.24 -5.97 3.54
CA ALA A 192 -11.45 -4.75 3.43
C ALA A 192 -12.38 -3.54 3.45
N HIS A 193 -11.96 -2.45 4.08
CA HIS A 193 -12.68 -1.19 4.13
C HIS A 193 -11.76 0.01 3.97
N ALA A 194 -12.35 1.17 3.70
CA ALA A 194 -11.66 2.44 3.64
C ALA A 194 -12.55 3.54 4.21
N LEU A 195 -11.94 4.45 4.95
CA LEU A 195 -12.54 5.70 5.38
C LEU A 195 -12.03 6.81 4.47
N VAL A 196 -12.96 7.60 3.94
CA VAL A 196 -12.67 8.64 2.97
C VAL A 196 -13.42 9.89 3.39
N ASP A 197 -12.73 11.02 3.55
CA ASP A 197 -13.41 12.30 3.71
C ASP A 197 -14.43 12.48 2.58
N SER A 198 -15.70 12.74 2.91
CA SER A 198 -16.79 12.74 1.92
C SER A 198 -16.59 13.77 0.79
N ARG A 199 -15.71 14.77 0.97
CA ARG A 199 -15.33 15.76 -0.05
C ARG A 199 -14.26 15.24 -1.02
N ASN A 200 -13.56 14.16 -0.66
CA ASN A 200 -12.55 13.51 -1.49
C ASN A 200 -13.16 12.54 -2.51
N THR A 201 -13.83 13.12 -3.51
CA THR A 201 -14.48 12.36 -4.58
C THR A 201 -13.52 11.49 -5.39
N ALA A 202 -12.24 11.88 -5.50
CA ALA A 202 -11.22 11.10 -6.21
C ALA A 202 -10.98 9.73 -5.52
N SER A 203 -10.86 9.73 -4.19
CA SER A 203 -10.71 8.49 -3.41
C SER A 203 -12.00 7.67 -3.39
N GLY A 204 -13.17 8.31 -3.26
CA GLY A 204 -14.46 7.62 -3.38
C GLY A 204 -14.63 6.91 -4.73
N ASN A 205 -14.25 7.58 -5.83
CA ASN A 205 -14.26 7.01 -7.19
C ASN A 205 -13.26 5.86 -7.35
N LEU A 206 -12.09 5.94 -6.72
CA LEU A 206 -11.12 4.86 -6.69
C LEU A 206 -11.74 3.59 -6.08
N PHE A 207 -12.34 3.69 -4.90
CA PHE A 207 -12.94 2.55 -4.21
C PHE A 207 -14.15 1.99 -4.97
N ALA A 208 -15.01 2.85 -5.51
CA ALA A 208 -16.12 2.42 -6.36
C ALA A 208 -15.62 1.63 -7.60
N LYS A 209 -14.58 2.10 -8.29
CA LYS A 209 -13.98 1.41 -9.46
C LYS A 209 -13.31 0.08 -9.09
N LEU A 210 -12.86 -0.08 -7.84
CA LEU A 210 -12.35 -1.34 -7.33
C LEU A 210 -13.47 -2.33 -6.98
N GLY A 211 -14.70 -1.86 -6.83
CA GLY A 211 -15.88 -2.68 -6.53
C GLY A 211 -16.33 -2.58 -5.07
N PHE A 212 -15.81 -1.62 -4.31
CA PHE A 212 -16.29 -1.36 -2.97
C PHE A 212 -17.68 -0.72 -3.05
N ARG A 213 -18.52 -1.05 -2.07
CA ARG A 213 -19.79 -0.37 -1.84
C ARG A 213 -19.61 0.70 -0.78
N LYS A 214 -20.30 1.84 -0.94
CA LYS A 214 -20.47 2.82 0.13
C LYS A 214 -21.52 2.28 1.10
N GLU A 215 -21.11 1.95 2.32
CA GLU A 215 -22.00 1.39 3.34
C GLU A 215 -22.59 2.43 4.28
N GLY A 216 -22.02 3.65 4.31
CA GLY A 216 -22.55 4.74 5.11
C GLY A 216 -21.63 5.96 5.11
N THR A 217 -22.01 6.93 5.94
CA THR A 217 -21.23 8.13 6.23
C THR A 217 -21.25 8.34 7.74
N ASN A 218 -20.07 8.40 8.36
CA ASN A 218 -19.93 8.82 9.75
C ASN A 218 -19.89 10.35 9.79
N VAL A 219 -20.89 10.97 10.39
CA VAL A 219 -21.02 12.43 10.46
C VAL A 219 -20.06 13.00 11.50
N GLN A 220 -19.26 13.99 11.12
CA GLN A 220 -18.30 14.67 12.00
C GLN A 220 -17.41 13.70 12.79
N ALA A 221 -16.89 12.67 12.13
CA ALA A 221 -16.17 11.57 12.77
C ALA A 221 -14.66 11.86 12.92
N SER A 222 -14.10 12.64 12.01
CA SER A 222 -12.69 12.99 11.99
C SER A 222 -12.49 14.48 12.23
N TYR A 223 -11.51 14.85 13.06
CA TYR A 223 -11.11 16.25 13.26
C TYR A 223 -9.65 16.42 12.85
N TYR A 224 -9.40 17.23 11.83
CA TYR A 224 -8.05 17.58 11.41
C TYR A 224 -8.05 18.96 10.76
N LYS A 225 -6.92 19.66 10.85
CA LYS A 225 -6.73 21.01 10.28
C LYS A 225 -7.82 22.03 10.69
N GLY A 226 -8.37 21.88 11.89
CA GLY A 226 -9.31 22.86 12.47
C GLY A 226 -10.78 22.66 12.09
N GLU A 227 -11.13 21.57 11.42
CA GLU A 227 -12.50 21.27 11.01
C GLU A 227 -12.90 19.83 11.35
N TRP A 228 -14.21 19.65 11.63
CA TRP A 228 -14.84 18.34 11.72
C TRP A 228 -15.28 17.89 10.32
N CYS A 229 -14.95 16.65 9.97
CA CYS A 229 -15.14 16.07 8.66
C CYS A 229 -16.06 14.85 8.74
N ASP A 230 -16.87 14.68 7.70
CA ASP A 230 -17.64 13.47 7.48
C ASP A 230 -16.76 12.42 6.79
N ASP A 231 -16.87 11.17 7.23
CA ASP A 231 -16.12 10.04 6.67
C ASP A 231 -17.06 9.06 5.99
N ASP A 232 -16.97 8.96 4.66
CA ASP A 232 -17.61 7.92 3.88
C ASP A 232 -16.93 6.56 4.14
N VAL A 233 -17.75 5.56 4.44
CA VAL A 233 -17.29 4.18 4.68
C VAL A 233 -17.50 3.36 3.41
N TYR A 234 -16.39 2.93 2.81
CA TYR A 234 -16.39 1.99 1.68
C TYR A 234 -15.94 0.62 2.15
N ALA A 235 -16.58 -0.46 1.68
CA ALA A 235 -16.15 -1.83 1.99
C ALA A 235 -16.38 -2.83 0.86
N ILE A 236 -15.61 -3.92 0.92
CA ILE A 236 -15.74 -5.09 0.05
C ILE A 236 -15.41 -6.36 0.84
N LEU A 237 -16.16 -7.43 0.58
CA LEU A 237 -15.91 -8.75 1.16
C LEU A 237 -14.90 -9.53 0.31
N ARG A 238 -14.19 -10.45 0.96
CA ARG A 238 -13.30 -11.40 0.29
C ARG A 238 -14.01 -12.19 -0.80
N THR A 239 -15.23 -12.66 -0.53
CA THR A 239 -16.03 -13.44 -1.49
C THR A 239 -16.31 -12.63 -2.76
N GLU A 240 -16.72 -11.38 -2.61
CA GLU A 240 -17.01 -10.46 -3.72
C GLU A 240 -15.78 -10.17 -4.57
N TRP A 241 -14.62 -10.00 -3.92
CA TRP A 241 -13.35 -9.83 -4.62
C TRP A 241 -12.98 -11.06 -5.45
N LEU A 242 -13.14 -12.25 -4.86
CA LEU A 242 -12.82 -13.51 -5.51
C LEU A 242 -13.79 -13.85 -6.64
N GLU A 243 -15.08 -13.66 -6.45
CA GLU A 243 -16.10 -13.85 -7.49
C GLU A 243 -15.81 -12.98 -8.73
N LYS A 244 -15.41 -11.73 -8.51
CA LYS A 244 -15.04 -10.80 -9.58
C LYS A 244 -13.78 -11.23 -10.34
N LYS A 245 -12.80 -11.82 -9.65
CA LYS A 245 -11.51 -12.23 -10.24
C LYS A 245 -11.54 -13.63 -10.83
N TYR A 246 -12.37 -14.52 -10.27
CA TYR A 246 -12.48 -15.93 -10.63
C TYR A 246 -13.96 -16.34 -10.76
N PRO A 247 -14.68 -15.81 -11.77
CA PRO A 247 -16.13 -16.06 -11.92
C PRO A 247 -16.47 -17.55 -12.13
N ALA A 248 -15.51 -18.37 -12.58
CA ALA A 248 -15.69 -19.80 -12.83
C ALA A 248 -15.65 -20.70 -11.58
N VAL A 249 -15.24 -20.17 -10.40
CA VAL A 249 -15.12 -20.95 -9.14
C VAL A 249 -16.34 -20.74 -8.23
N ALA A 250 -17.22 -19.81 -8.57
CA ALA A 250 -18.37 -19.40 -7.77
C ALA A 250 -19.71 -20.06 -8.20
N GLN A 251 -19.67 -21.06 -9.09
CA GLN A 251 -20.84 -21.86 -9.50
C GLN A 251 -20.79 -23.26 -8.89
#